data_AF-A0A9E6DD69-F1
#
_entry.id   AF-A0A9E6DD69-F1
#
_cell.length_a   1.000
_cell.length_b   1.000
_cell.length_c   1.000
_cell.angle_alpha   90.00
_cell.angle_beta   90.00
_cell.angle_gamma   90.00
#
_symmetry.space_group_name_H-M   'P 1'
#
loop_
_entity.id
_entity.type
_entity.pdbx_description
1 polymer ?
#
loop_
_entity_poly.entity_id
_entity_poly.type
_entity_poly.pdbx_seq_one_letter_code
_entity_poly.pdbx_strand_id
1 'polypeptide(L)'
;MATNNEIITLVLQKVDVLMEGETSTDISADDLSTMQDVLSKRVEFLREHNAAWWDDDSVPESAADSLADYLTYYCVIIPKSERMAFRGDSVEGFRQLVDLGAMQSSDEPIQADYF
;
A
#
# COMPACT_ATOMS: atom_id res chain seq x y z
N MET A 1 -0.46 13.55 0.52
CA MET A 1 -0.31 12.50 -0.54
C MET A 1 0.92 11.69 -0.19
N ALA A 2 0.80 10.37 -0.18
CA ALA A 2 1.93 9.48 0.10
C ALA A 2 2.61 9.05 -1.21
N THR A 3 3.93 9.10 -1.21
CA THR A 3 4.79 8.58 -2.27
C THR A 3 4.92 7.06 -2.19
N ASN A 4 5.31 6.43 -3.29
CA ASN A 4 5.58 4.99 -3.33
C ASN A 4 6.64 4.55 -2.30
N ASN A 5 7.67 5.37 -2.08
CA ASN A 5 8.73 5.06 -1.12
C ASN A 5 8.23 5.13 0.33
N GLU A 6 7.33 6.07 0.65
CA GLU A 6 6.69 6.14 1.97
C GLU A 6 5.81 4.92 2.22
N ILE A 7 5.02 4.49 1.22
CA ILE A 7 4.21 3.27 1.33
C ILE A 7 5.10 2.04 1.54
N ILE A 8 6.17 1.90 0.76
CA ILE A 8 7.10 0.78 0.92
C ILE A 8 7.73 0.79 2.31
N THR A 9 8.13 1.97 2.82
CA THR A 9 8.69 2.10 4.16
C THR A 9 7.67 1.66 5.22
N LEU A 10 6.41 2.09 5.11
CA LEU A 10 5.33 1.65 6.00
C LEU A 10 5.12 0.14 5.96
N VAL A 11 5.15 -0.48 4.78
CA VAL A 11 5.05 -1.93 4.63
C VAL A 11 6.18 -2.63 5.39
N LEU A 12 7.42 -2.18 5.20
CA LEU A 12 8.59 -2.79 5.83
C LEU A 12 8.64 -2.58 7.34
N GLN A 13 8.11 -1.47 7.84
CA GLN A 13 7.94 -1.25 9.28
C GLN A 13 6.87 -2.17 9.87
N LYS A 14 5.73 -2.34 9.19
CA LYS A 14 4.64 -3.23 9.64
C LYS A 14 5.03 -4.71 9.68
N VAL A 15 6.04 -5.10 8.89
CA VAL A 15 6.55 -6.48 8.85
C VAL A 15 7.85 -6.68 9.63
N ASP A 16 8.22 -5.71 10.48
CA ASP A 16 9.41 -5.72 11.32
C ASP A 16 10.74 -5.91 10.54
N VAL A 17 10.77 -5.52 9.26
CA VAL A 17 11.99 -5.53 8.43
C VAL A 17 12.78 -4.24 8.62
N LEU A 18 12.07 -3.10 8.72
CA LEU A 18 12.64 -1.83 9.14
C LEU A 18 12.16 -1.50 10.56
N MET A 19 13.06 -1.01 11.40
CA MET A 19 12.72 -0.52 12.73
C MET A 19 12.16 0.91 12.68
N GLU A 20 11.43 1.29 13.73
CA GLU A 20 10.93 2.66 13.88
C GLU A 20 12.10 3.67 13.85
N GLY A 21 12.07 4.58 12.88
CA GLY A 21 13.14 5.55 12.62
C GLY A 21 14.08 5.20 11.48
N GLU A 22 14.06 3.97 10.96
CA GLU A 22 14.71 3.61 9.69
C GLU A 22 13.85 4.06 8.50
N THR A 23 14.51 4.40 7.40
CA THR A 23 13.86 5.02 6.23
C THR A 23 14.16 4.27 4.94
N SER A 24 13.56 4.71 3.82
CA SER A 24 13.78 4.10 2.51
C SER A 24 15.24 4.10 2.04
N THR A 25 16.13 4.90 2.65
CA THR A 25 17.56 4.91 2.32
C THR A 25 18.31 3.72 2.88
N ASP A 26 17.73 3.03 3.86
CA ASP A 26 18.32 1.85 4.51
C ASP A 26 17.94 0.55 3.76
N ILE A 27 17.03 0.65 2.78
CA ILE A 27 16.61 -0.44 1.91
C ILE A 27 17.61 -0.57 0.75
N SER A 28 18.02 -1.80 0.41
CA SER A 28 18.86 -2.04 -0.77
C SER A 28 18.12 -1.61 -2.05
N ALA A 29 18.85 -1.15 -3.07
CA ALA A 29 18.24 -0.70 -4.32
C ALA A 29 17.46 -1.83 -5.03
N ASP A 30 17.93 -3.07 -4.92
CA ASP A 30 17.28 -4.24 -5.51
C ASP A 30 15.97 -4.58 -4.78
N ASP A 31 15.97 -4.52 -3.44
CA ASP A 31 14.77 -4.75 -2.63
C ASP A 31 13.73 -3.64 -2.85
N LEU A 32 14.18 -2.38 -2.92
CA LEU A 32 13.31 -1.24 -3.20
C LEU A 32 12.65 -1.38 -4.57
N SER A 33 13.42 -1.68 -5.62
CA SER A 33 12.92 -1.93 -6.97
C SER A 33 11.89 -3.06 -6.99
N THR A 34 12.19 -4.16 -6.30
CA THR A 34 11.27 -5.30 -6.20
C THR A 34 9.97 -4.93 -5.49
N MET A 35 10.03 -4.13 -4.42
CA MET A 35 8.84 -3.66 -3.72
C MET A 35 8.03 -2.64 -4.53
N GLN A 36 8.69 -1.80 -5.33
CA GLN A 36 8.01 -0.90 -6.28
C GLN A 36 7.23 -1.68 -7.34
N ASP A 37 7.78 -2.77 -7.85
CA ASP A 37 7.09 -3.69 -8.77
C ASP A 37 5.86 -4.33 -8.12
N VAL A 38 5.97 -4.76 -6.87
CA VAL A 38 4.85 -5.35 -6.10
C VAL A 38 3.76 -4.31 -5.91
N LEU A 39 4.10 -3.12 -5.42
CA LEU A 39 3.18 -2.01 -5.24
C LEU A 39 2.42 -1.72 -6.53
N SER A 40 3.15 -1.51 -7.64
CA SER A 40 2.56 -1.18 -8.94
C SER A 40 1.55 -2.24 -9.40
N LYS A 41 1.93 -3.53 -9.36
CA LYS A 41 1.05 -4.64 -9.75
C LYS A 41 -0.19 -4.78 -8.86
N ARG A 42 -0.05 -4.52 -7.56
CA ARG A 42 -1.18 -4.64 -6.62
C ARG A 42 -2.12 -3.46 -6.72
N VAL A 43 -1.62 -2.26 -7.01
CA VAL A 43 -2.45 -1.07 -7.30
C VAL A 43 -3.22 -1.25 -8.60
N GLU A 44 -2.57 -1.74 -9.66
CA GLU A 44 -3.25 -2.09 -10.92
C GLU A 44 -4.38 -3.10 -10.69
N PHE A 45 -4.11 -4.17 -9.93
CA PHE A 45 -5.13 -5.15 -9.55
C PHE A 45 -6.32 -4.51 -8.80
N LEU A 46 -6.08 -3.59 -7.87
CA LEU A 46 -7.15 -2.90 -7.13
C LEU A 46 -8.02 -2.06 -8.07
N ARG A 47 -7.41 -1.37 -9.05
CA ARG A 47 -8.12 -0.58 -10.06
C ARG A 47 -8.97 -1.48 -10.98
N GLU A 48 -8.41 -2.57 -11.49
CA GLU A 48 -9.12 -3.53 -12.36
C GLU A 48 -10.36 -4.14 -11.69
N HIS A 49 -10.34 -4.28 -10.36
CA HIS A 49 -11.43 -4.87 -9.58
C HIS A 49 -12.36 -3.82 -8.94
N ASN A 50 -12.20 -2.53 -9.28
CA ASN A 50 -12.94 -1.41 -8.68
C ASN A 50 -12.89 -1.41 -7.15
N ALA A 51 -11.79 -1.87 -6.57
CA ALA A 51 -11.59 -1.90 -5.12
C ALA A 51 -11.09 -0.54 -4.62
N ALA A 52 -10.16 0.09 -5.34
CA ALA A 52 -9.72 1.45 -5.06
C ALA A 52 -9.23 2.11 -6.35
N TRP A 53 -9.47 3.41 -6.48
CA TRP A 53 -9.08 4.18 -7.65
C TRP A 53 -8.43 5.50 -7.23
N TRP A 54 -7.33 5.86 -7.87
CA TRP A 54 -6.67 7.15 -7.72
C TRP A 54 -5.95 7.46 -9.03
N ASP A 55 -6.05 8.71 -9.47
CA ASP A 55 -5.78 9.18 -10.84
C ASP A 55 -4.27 9.19 -11.19
N ASP A 56 -3.40 9.43 -10.19
CA ASP A 56 -1.95 9.60 -10.37
C ASP A 56 -1.12 8.48 -9.69
N ASP A 57 0.21 8.50 -9.85
CA ASP A 57 1.16 7.68 -9.05
C ASP A 57 1.24 8.12 -7.57
N SER A 58 0.25 8.88 -7.09
CA SER A 58 0.16 9.40 -5.73
C SER A 58 -1.03 8.79 -5.01
N VAL A 59 -0.76 8.19 -3.86
CA VAL A 59 -1.80 7.54 -3.06
C VAL A 59 -2.33 8.58 -2.07
N PRO A 60 -3.66 8.72 -1.92
CA PRO A 60 -4.24 9.54 -0.87
C PRO A 60 -3.69 9.13 0.49
N GLU A 61 -3.35 10.11 1.32
CA GLU A 61 -2.76 9.84 2.64
C GLU A 61 -3.71 9.02 3.53
N SER A 62 -5.02 9.21 3.36
CA SER A 62 -6.07 8.42 4.02
C SER A 62 -6.08 6.94 3.61
N ALA A 63 -5.50 6.59 2.46
CA ALA A 63 -5.43 5.21 1.96
C ALA A 63 -4.04 4.59 2.17
N ALA A 64 -3.04 5.37 2.57
CA ALA A 64 -1.65 4.91 2.67
C ALA A 64 -1.48 3.76 3.67
N ASP A 65 -2.08 3.86 4.85
CA ASP A 65 -1.99 2.84 5.89
C ASP A 65 -2.70 1.54 5.49
N SER A 66 -3.94 1.64 4.97
CA SER A 66 -4.70 0.49 4.46
C SER A 66 -4.03 -0.18 3.26
N LEU A 67 -3.39 0.61 2.39
CA LEU A 67 -2.58 0.08 1.29
C LEU A 67 -1.33 -0.63 1.80
N ALA A 68 -0.65 -0.08 2.80
CA ALA A 68 0.50 -0.72 3.41
C ALA A 68 0.09 -2.06 4.08
N ASP A 69 -1.01 -2.08 4.83
CA ASP A 69 -1.58 -3.30 5.43
C ASP A 69 -1.86 -4.35 4.36
N TYR A 70 -2.54 -3.97 3.28
CA TYR A 70 -2.81 -4.85 2.15
C TYR A 70 -1.53 -5.45 1.54
N LEU A 71 -0.47 -4.67 1.42
CA LEU A 71 0.79 -5.07 0.81
C LEU A 71 1.67 -5.96 1.70
N THR A 72 1.46 -6.00 3.02
CA THR A 72 2.25 -6.84 3.96
C THR A 72 2.31 -8.30 3.52
N TYR A 73 1.18 -8.89 3.12
CA TYR A 73 1.10 -10.26 2.63
C TYR A 73 1.86 -10.49 1.31
N TYR A 74 1.98 -9.44 0.49
CA TYR A 74 2.67 -9.49 -0.80
C TYR A 74 4.13 -9.05 -0.72
N CYS A 75 4.61 -8.60 0.45
CA CYS A 75 5.99 -8.22 0.66
C CYS A 75 6.91 -9.42 0.34
N VAL A 76 7.69 -9.30 -0.74
CA VAL A 76 8.45 -10.44 -1.25
C VAL A 76 9.79 -10.65 -0.54
N ILE A 77 10.24 -9.64 0.21
CA ILE A 77 11.45 -9.69 1.05
C ILE A 77 11.28 -10.74 2.16
N ILE A 78 10.05 -10.93 2.65
CA ILE A 78 9.74 -11.94 3.65
C ILE A 78 9.66 -13.33 3.01
N PRO A 79 10.22 -14.38 3.63
CA PRO A 79 10.04 -15.76 3.19
C PRO A 79 8.56 -16.15 3.09
N LYS A 80 8.19 -16.89 2.04
CA LYS A 80 6.79 -17.29 1.80
C LYS A 80 6.14 -18.03 2.98
N SER A 81 6.92 -18.79 3.75
CA SER A 81 6.46 -19.48 4.96
C SER A 81 5.97 -18.55 6.05
N GLU A 82 6.49 -17.33 6.11
CA GLU A 82 6.21 -16.34 7.15
C GLU A 82 5.11 -15.36 6.72
N ARG A 83 4.91 -15.17 5.41
CA ARG A 83 3.86 -14.29 4.87
C ARG A 83 2.45 -14.61 5.37
N MET A 84 2.17 -15.86 5.71
CA MET A 84 0.85 -16.26 6.24
C MET A 84 0.49 -15.53 7.54
N ALA A 85 1.48 -15.09 8.33
CA ALA A 85 1.24 -14.31 9.55
C ALA A 85 0.55 -12.96 9.23
N PHE A 86 0.88 -12.36 8.09
CA PHE A 86 0.38 -11.04 7.65
C PHE A 86 -0.91 -11.12 6.81
N ARG A 87 -1.50 -12.32 6.69
CA ARG A 87 -2.74 -12.48 5.91
C ARG A 87 -3.92 -11.72 6.54
N GLY A 88 -3.97 -11.63 7.87
CA GLY A 88 -5.03 -10.91 8.59
C GLY A 88 -5.03 -9.43 8.23
N ASP A 89 -3.88 -8.78 8.42
CA ASP A 89 -3.68 -7.35 8.12
C ASP A 89 -3.97 -7.05 6.66
N SER A 90 -3.49 -7.91 5.75
CA SER A 90 -3.74 -7.73 4.32
C SER A 90 -5.21 -7.79 3.93
N VAL A 91 -5.99 -8.67 4.56
CA VAL A 91 -7.44 -8.76 4.33
C VAL A 91 -8.15 -7.52 4.88
N GLU A 92 -7.76 -7.04 6.05
CA GLU A 92 -8.35 -5.83 6.64
C GLU A 92 -8.01 -4.58 5.84
N GLY A 93 -6.75 -4.41 5.43
CA GLY A 93 -6.33 -3.31 4.55
C GLY A 93 -7.09 -3.32 3.22
N PHE A 94 -7.28 -4.49 2.61
CA PHE A 94 -8.10 -4.62 1.40
C PHE A 94 -9.55 -4.18 1.64
N ARG A 95 -10.16 -4.59 2.76
CA ARG A 95 -11.54 -4.21 3.12
C ARG A 95 -11.67 -2.69 3.26
N GLN A 96 -10.74 -2.06 3.98
CA GLN A 96 -10.72 -0.61 4.16
C GLN A 96 -10.52 0.14 2.84
N LEU A 97 -9.65 -0.36 1.96
CA LEU A 97 -9.49 0.19 0.62
C LEU A 97 -10.78 0.12 -0.19
N VAL A 98 -11.50 -1.01 -0.13
CA VAL A 98 -12.82 -1.16 -0.76
C VAL A 98 -13.82 -0.17 -0.18
N ASP A 99 -13.86 0.01 1.13
CA ASP A 99 -14.76 0.97 1.77
C ASP A 99 -14.43 2.42 1.34
N LEU A 100 -13.14 2.77 1.26
CA LEU A 100 -12.68 4.07 0.78
C LEU A 100 -12.97 4.27 -0.72
N GLY A 101 -12.81 3.23 -1.55
CA GLY A 101 -13.14 3.25 -2.97
C GLY A 101 -14.66 3.31 -3.23
N ALA A 102 -15.45 2.63 -2.39
CA ALA A 102 -16.91 2.69 -2.44
C ALA A 102 -17.43 4.10 -2.08
N MET A 103 -16.74 4.83 -1.19
CA MET A 103 -17.02 6.24 -0.91
C MET A 103 -16.74 7.16 -2.13
N GLN A 104 -15.84 6.78 -3.05
CA GLN A 104 -15.62 7.52 -4.31
C GLN A 104 -16.61 7.15 -5.42
N SER A 105 -17.19 5.94 -5.40
CA SER A 105 -18.16 5.50 -6.42
C SER A 105 -19.55 6.13 -6.28
N SER A 106 -19.80 6.98 -5.27
CA SER A 106 -21.06 7.71 -5.14
C SER A 106 -21.09 8.97 -6.01
N ASP A 107 -20.84 8.86 -7.31
CA ASP A 107 -21.16 9.80 -8.41
C ASP A 107 -20.94 11.32 -8.23
N GLU A 108 -20.27 11.78 -7.18
CA GLU A 108 -19.96 13.19 -6.93
C GLU A 108 -18.44 13.37 -6.90
N PRO A 109 -17.89 14.28 -7.73
CA PRO A 109 -16.47 14.62 -7.67
C PRO A 109 -16.16 15.22 -6.29
N ILE A 110 -15.38 14.50 -5.48
CA ILE A 110 -14.85 15.06 -4.25
C ILE A 110 -13.77 16.07 -4.65
N GLN A 111 -14.05 17.34 -4.41
CA GLN A 111 -13.10 18.42 -4.57
C GLN A 111 -11.95 18.18 -3.57
N ALA A 112 -10.78 17.79 -4.07
CA ALA A 112 -9.59 17.67 -3.22
C ALA A 112 -9.21 19.07 -2.74
N ASP A 113 -9.40 19.34 -1.44
CA ASP A 113 -8.89 20.57 -0.82
C ASP A 113 -7.36 20.51 -0.80
N TYR A 114 -6.74 21.33 -1.65
CA TYR A 114 -5.31 21.60 -1.61
C TYR A 114 -5.06 22.63 -0.50
N PHE A 115 -4.31 22.25 0.55
CA PHE A 115 -3.66 23.21 1.45
C PHE A 115 -2.26 23.56 0.93
#